data_AF-A0A6J3GWY7-F1
#
_entry.id   AF-A0A6J3GWY7-F1
#
_cell.length_a   1.000
_cell.length_b   1.000
_cell.length_c   1.000
_cell.angle_alpha   90.00
_cell.angle_beta   90.00
_cell.angle_gamma   90.00
#
_symmetry.space_group_name_H-M   'P 1'
#
loop_
_entity.id
_entity.type
_entity.pdbx_description
1 polymer ?
#
loop_
_entity_poly.entity_id
_entity_poly.type
_entity_poly.pdbx_seq_one_letter_code
_entity_poly.pdbx_strand_id
1 'polypeptide(L)'
;MGIRGLMSFVEDHSNEFFIGLKLRDTKIVIDGYALFHRLCFTSNLELRCGGDYDSFADVVQKFFESLFACNICPYVILDGGCDISDKKLATIKDRAREKIQMAHSLSVGGSGYVCPLLIREVFIQVLIKLQVPFVQCFSEADRDIMTLANHWNCPVLSSDSDFCIFDLKAGFCPLNSFQWRHMNTVKGTRNYIPAKCFSLEAFCHHFSNMNKALLPLFAVLCGNDHINLPIMETFLSKARLPLGATSSKGRRHHRVLGLLNWLSHFANPTEALDNVLKYLPKKDRENVKELLCCCMEEYQQSQVKLQDFFQCGTYVCPDALNLGLPEWVLVALAKGQLSPFISDALVLKRTILHTQVENMQQPNAHRLSQPIRQIIYGLLLNASPHLEKTSGNALPSRPLAFSEVERINKNIKTSIVDAIELPKDHSDLSKLTELSLRRRQMLLLETLKVKQTILEPIPAALKLPIAVSCYWLQHTESKAKLHHLQSLLLAMLVGPLITIINSPGNVDPVPGQAQCLAAR
;
A
#
# COMPACT_ATOMS: atom_id res chain seq x y z
N MET A 1 -6.27 0.34 -10.21
CA MET A 1 -4.85 0.73 -10.03
C MET A 1 -4.12 0.33 -11.31
N GLY A 2 -2.92 0.88 -11.55
CA GLY A 2 -2.13 0.69 -12.77
C GLY A 2 -2.64 1.40 -14.03
N ILE A 3 -2.39 0.77 -15.17
CA ILE A 3 -2.61 1.31 -16.53
C ILE A 3 -4.08 1.68 -16.79
N ARG A 4 -4.30 2.97 -17.04
CA ARG A 4 -5.64 3.55 -17.19
C ARG A 4 -6.41 2.96 -18.38
N GLY A 5 -7.46 2.20 -18.07
CA GLY A 5 -8.39 1.65 -19.06
C GLY A 5 -8.02 0.24 -19.57
N LEU A 6 -6.85 -0.29 -19.21
CA LEU A 6 -6.43 -1.62 -19.61
C LEU A 6 -7.30 -2.70 -18.96
N MET A 7 -7.55 -2.62 -17.64
CA MET A 7 -8.35 -3.63 -16.96
C MET A 7 -9.76 -3.75 -17.57
N SER A 8 -10.43 -2.61 -17.80
CA SER A 8 -11.75 -2.61 -18.44
C SER A 8 -11.71 -3.16 -19.86
N PHE A 9 -10.66 -2.85 -20.64
CA PHE A 9 -10.47 -3.43 -21.97
C PHE A 9 -10.35 -4.97 -21.91
N VAL A 10 -9.57 -5.47 -20.96
CA VAL A 10 -9.32 -6.90 -20.79
C VAL A 10 -10.57 -7.62 -20.27
N GLU A 11 -11.33 -7.02 -19.36
CA GLU A 11 -12.62 -7.56 -18.87
C GLU A 11 -13.70 -7.60 -19.96
N ASP A 12 -13.75 -6.59 -20.84
CA ASP A 12 -14.67 -6.55 -21.99
C ASP A 12 -14.46 -7.75 -22.94
N HIS A 13 -13.23 -8.24 -23.05
CA HIS A 13 -12.84 -9.37 -23.88
C HIS A 13 -12.59 -10.62 -23.03
N SER A 14 -13.35 -10.78 -21.94
CA SER A 14 -13.01 -11.80 -20.95
C SER A 14 -13.05 -13.25 -21.46
N ASN A 15 -13.78 -13.52 -22.53
CA ASN A 15 -13.83 -14.85 -23.15
C ASN A 15 -12.60 -15.16 -24.01
N GLU A 16 -11.84 -14.13 -24.41
CA GLU A 16 -10.67 -14.26 -25.27
C GLU A 16 -9.39 -14.30 -24.45
N PHE A 17 -9.31 -13.49 -23.39
CA PHE A 17 -8.06 -13.31 -22.63
C PHE A 17 -8.00 -14.07 -21.31
N PHE A 18 -9.13 -14.61 -20.84
CA PHE A 18 -9.16 -15.35 -19.58
C PHE A 18 -9.52 -16.82 -19.77
N ILE A 19 -8.86 -17.63 -18.95
CA ILE A 19 -9.13 -19.06 -18.81
C ILE A 19 -9.80 -19.28 -17.46
N GLY A 20 -10.85 -20.10 -17.44
CA GLY A 20 -11.50 -20.49 -16.19
C GLY A 20 -10.59 -21.41 -15.36
N LEU A 21 -10.37 -21.06 -14.10
CA LEU A 21 -9.59 -21.84 -13.15
C LEU A 21 -10.46 -22.36 -12.01
N LYS A 22 -10.13 -23.57 -11.56
CA LYS A 22 -10.66 -24.17 -10.33
C LYS A 22 -9.53 -24.23 -9.31
N LEU A 23 -9.34 -23.14 -8.56
CA LEU A 23 -8.15 -22.97 -7.73
C LEU A 23 -8.25 -23.81 -6.45
N ARG A 24 -7.20 -24.58 -6.17
CA ARG A 24 -7.06 -25.54 -5.06
C ARG A 24 -5.62 -26.07 -4.99
N ASP A 25 -5.23 -26.65 -3.86
CA ASP A 25 -3.97 -27.41 -3.69
C ASP A 25 -2.73 -26.69 -4.25
N THR A 26 -2.63 -25.38 -4.04
CA THR A 26 -1.59 -24.56 -4.67
C THR A 26 -1.18 -23.39 -3.78
N LYS A 27 -0.01 -22.82 -4.07
CA LYS A 27 0.37 -21.51 -3.51
C LYS A 27 -0.34 -20.41 -4.28
N ILE A 28 -0.55 -19.27 -3.64
CA ILE A 28 -0.99 -18.05 -4.32
C ILE A 28 -0.25 -16.85 -3.74
N VAL A 29 0.28 -16.00 -4.61
CA VAL A 29 0.89 -14.73 -4.21
C VAL A 29 -0.19 -13.66 -4.33
N ILE A 30 -0.39 -12.88 -3.28
CA ILE A 30 -1.50 -11.94 -3.17
C ILE A 30 -0.94 -10.53 -2.99
N ASP A 31 -1.37 -9.62 -3.86
CA ASP A 31 -1.22 -8.18 -3.65
C ASP A 31 -2.14 -7.77 -2.49
N GLY A 32 -1.52 -7.45 -1.36
CA GLY A 32 -2.22 -7.16 -0.12
C GLY A 32 -3.00 -5.84 -0.18
N TYR A 33 -2.46 -4.81 -0.82
CA TYR A 33 -3.14 -3.52 -0.94
C TYR A 33 -4.37 -3.61 -1.85
N ALA A 34 -4.26 -4.30 -2.98
CA ALA A 34 -5.43 -4.58 -3.81
C ALA A 34 -6.46 -5.44 -3.06
N LEU A 35 -6.03 -6.46 -2.32
CA LEU A 35 -6.93 -7.34 -1.58
C LEU A 35 -7.71 -6.60 -0.50
N PHE A 36 -7.05 -5.91 0.44
CA PHE A 36 -7.77 -5.31 1.56
C PHE A 36 -8.68 -4.17 1.08
N HIS A 37 -8.28 -3.39 0.07
CA HIS A 37 -9.14 -2.38 -0.52
C HIS A 37 -10.38 -3.01 -1.15
N ARG A 38 -10.22 -4.12 -1.87
CA ARG A 38 -11.34 -4.86 -2.45
C ARG A 38 -12.28 -5.38 -1.36
N LEU A 39 -11.76 -6.04 -0.34
CA LEU A 39 -12.57 -6.58 0.75
C LEU A 39 -13.32 -5.48 1.50
N CYS A 40 -12.67 -4.35 1.75
CA CYS A 40 -13.27 -3.20 2.42
C CYS A 40 -14.48 -2.65 1.64
N PHE A 41 -14.36 -2.47 0.32
CA PHE A 41 -15.41 -1.82 -0.49
C PHE A 41 -16.45 -2.78 -1.09
N THR A 42 -16.24 -4.10 -1.04
CA THR A 42 -17.20 -5.08 -1.60
C THR A 42 -17.95 -5.91 -0.56
N SER A 43 -17.80 -5.55 0.71
CA SER A 43 -18.40 -6.29 1.83
C SER A 43 -19.53 -5.56 2.54
N ASN A 44 -20.07 -4.49 1.91
CA ASN A 44 -21.20 -3.71 2.45
C ASN A 44 -20.98 -3.25 3.90
N LEU A 45 -19.76 -2.81 4.20
CA LEU A 45 -19.36 -2.33 5.53
C LEU A 45 -19.79 -0.87 5.72
N GLU A 46 -20.09 -0.50 6.97
CA GLU A 46 -20.35 0.90 7.32
C GLU A 46 -19.01 1.64 7.47
N LEU A 47 -18.67 2.46 6.48
CA LEU A 47 -17.39 3.17 6.41
C LEU A 47 -17.51 4.67 6.71
N ARG A 48 -18.72 5.22 6.78
CA ARG A 48 -18.93 6.68 6.88
C ARG A 48 -18.45 7.26 8.20
N CYS A 49 -18.62 6.50 9.28
CA CYS A 49 -18.32 6.92 10.65
C CYS A 49 -16.92 6.49 11.13
N GLY A 50 -15.95 6.40 10.22
CA GLY A 50 -14.57 6.02 10.57
C GLY A 50 -14.29 4.51 10.55
N GLY A 51 -15.23 3.70 10.01
CA GLY A 51 -15.06 2.28 9.72
C GLY A 51 -15.53 1.33 10.81
N ASP A 52 -16.15 0.23 10.40
CA ASP A 52 -16.42 -0.95 11.23
C ASP A 52 -15.26 -1.95 11.11
N TYR A 53 -14.33 -1.87 12.06
CA TYR A 53 -13.11 -2.67 12.08
C TYR A 53 -13.37 -4.14 12.44
N ASP A 54 -14.36 -4.44 13.28
CA ASP A 54 -14.68 -5.80 13.68
C ASP A 54 -15.32 -6.57 12.52
N SER A 55 -16.32 -5.97 11.86
CA SER A 55 -16.93 -6.56 10.67
C SER A 55 -15.92 -6.71 9.52
N PHE A 56 -14.98 -5.77 9.39
CA PHE A 56 -13.88 -5.92 8.42
C PHE A 56 -12.97 -7.09 8.77
N ALA A 57 -12.58 -7.26 10.05
CA ALA A 57 -11.76 -8.38 10.49
C ALA A 57 -12.43 -9.73 10.16
N ASP A 58 -13.74 -9.85 10.40
CA ASP A 58 -14.53 -11.05 10.06
C ASP A 58 -14.52 -11.35 8.56
N VAL A 59 -14.62 -10.33 7.70
CA VAL A 59 -14.56 -10.49 6.25
C VAL A 59 -13.20 -11.01 5.81
N VAL A 60 -12.12 -10.43 6.34
CA VAL A 60 -10.74 -10.85 6.02
C VAL A 60 -10.51 -12.28 6.51
N GLN A 61 -10.99 -12.60 7.71
CA GLN A 61 -10.88 -13.95 8.27
C GLN A 61 -11.57 -14.99 7.37
N LYS A 62 -12.83 -14.74 6.99
CA LYS A 62 -13.59 -15.63 6.09
C LYS A 62 -12.94 -15.80 4.73
N PHE A 63 -12.30 -14.75 4.20
CA PHE A 63 -11.56 -14.83 2.94
C PHE A 63 -10.43 -15.86 3.02
N PHE A 64 -9.58 -15.78 4.05
CA PHE A 64 -8.45 -16.71 4.21
C PHE A 64 -8.91 -18.12 4.61
N GLU A 65 -9.94 -18.25 5.45
CA GLU A 65 -10.56 -19.54 5.75
C GLU A 65 -11.05 -20.25 4.48
N SER A 66 -11.60 -19.51 3.51
CA SER A 66 -12.02 -20.06 2.21
C SER A 66 -10.83 -20.58 1.39
N LEU A 67 -9.68 -19.90 1.45
CA LEU A 67 -8.44 -20.38 0.82
C LEU A 67 -7.97 -21.68 1.47
N PHE A 68 -7.91 -21.72 2.80
CA PHE A 68 -7.49 -22.91 3.55
C PHE A 68 -8.42 -24.10 3.33
N ALA A 69 -9.73 -23.88 3.25
CA ALA A 69 -10.72 -24.92 2.95
C ALA A 69 -10.52 -25.56 1.57
N CYS A 70 -9.80 -24.88 0.66
CA CYS A 70 -9.42 -25.37 -0.66
C CYS A 70 -7.95 -25.82 -0.75
N ASN A 71 -7.27 -25.93 0.40
CA ASN A 71 -5.84 -26.26 0.50
C ASN A 71 -4.95 -25.30 -0.31
N ILE A 72 -5.31 -24.00 -0.30
CA ILE A 72 -4.52 -22.94 -0.93
C ILE A 72 -3.62 -22.32 0.14
N CYS A 73 -2.33 -22.17 -0.17
CA CYS A 73 -1.35 -21.52 0.69
C CYS A 73 -1.13 -20.05 0.25
N PRO A 74 -1.75 -19.06 0.92
CA PRO A 74 -1.58 -17.65 0.59
C PRO A 74 -0.26 -17.08 1.10
N TYR A 75 0.35 -16.22 0.28
CA TYR A 75 1.48 -15.37 0.65
C TYR A 75 1.13 -13.93 0.29
N VAL A 76 1.03 -13.06 1.29
CA VAL A 76 0.57 -11.67 1.10
C VAL A 76 1.74 -10.71 1.04
N ILE A 77 1.82 -9.89 0.00
CA ILE A 77 2.87 -8.90 -0.16
C ILE A 77 2.23 -7.52 -0.12
N LEU A 78 2.71 -6.65 0.74
CA LEU A 78 2.18 -5.30 0.96
C LEU A 78 3.11 -4.26 0.33
N ASP A 79 2.53 -3.23 -0.27
CA ASP A 79 3.23 -2.03 -0.73
C ASP A 79 3.80 -1.22 0.44
N GLY A 80 5.08 -0.90 0.33
CA GLY A 80 5.87 -0.15 1.30
C GLY A 80 5.68 1.36 1.25
N GLY A 81 6.79 2.05 1.44
CA GLY A 81 6.85 3.51 1.36
C GLY A 81 6.71 4.02 -0.07
N CYS A 82 6.56 5.34 -0.18
CA CYS A 82 6.63 6.05 -1.45
C CYS A 82 7.98 5.81 -2.13
N ASP A 83 7.92 5.70 -3.45
CA ASP A 83 9.11 5.61 -4.30
C ASP A 83 10.07 6.79 -4.08
N ILE A 84 11.37 6.48 -3.99
CA ILE A 84 12.43 7.44 -3.66
C ILE A 84 12.63 8.48 -4.79
N SER A 85 12.30 8.10 -6.03
CA SER A 85 12.56 8.94 -7.21
C SER A 85 11.50 10.02 -7.43
N ASP A 86 10.47 10.10 -6.58
CA ASP A 86 9.37 11.06 -6.65
C ASP A 86 8.55 11.03 -7.94
N LYS A 87 8.80 10.08 -8.85
CA LYS A 87 8.10 9.95 -10.15
C LYS A 87 6.58 9.87 -9.97
N LYS A 88 6.10 9.19 -8.90
CA LYS A 88 4.66 9.05 -8.60
C LYS A 88 4.08 10.16 -7.72
N LEU A 89 4.88 11.12 -7.25
CA LEU A 89 4.42 12.12 -6.27
C LEU A 89 3.21 12.92 -6.78
N ALA A 90 3.21 13.29 -8.06
CA ALA A 90 2.09 13.99 -8.68
C ALA A 90 0.80 13.15 -8.65
N THR A 91 0.90 11.89 -9.07
CA THR A 91 -0.21 10.91 -9.05
C THR A 91 -0.74 10.68 -7.63
N ILE A 92 0.15 10.59 -6.63
CA ILE A 92 -0.25 10.41 -5.23
C ILE A 92 -0.97 11.67 -4.72
N LYS A 93 -0.50 12.87 -5.07
CA LYS A 93 -1.18 14.13 -4.73
C LYS A 93 -2.56 14.25 -5.39
N ASP A 94 -2.69 13.83 -6.66
CA ASP A 94 -3.97 13.81 -7.37
C ASP A 94 -4.95 12.84 -6.69
N ARG A 95 -4.53 11.61 -6.40
CA ARG A 95 -5.31 10.63 -5.65
C ARG A 95 -5.71 11.14 -4.26
N ALA A 96 -4.83 11.87 -3.57
CA ALA A 96 -5.15 12.48 -2.29
C ALA A 96 -6.25 13.55 -2.43
N ARG A 97 -6.20 14.40 -3.46
CA ARG A 97 -7.28 15.38 -3.75
C ARG A 97 -8.61 14.68 -4.05
N GLU A 98 -8.60 13.64 -4.88
CA GLU A 98 -9.81 12.85 -5.18
C GLU A 98 -10.39 12.21 -3.91
N LYS A 99 -9.55 11.63 -3.05
CA LYS A 99 -9.97 11.08 -1.75
C LYS A 99 -10.59 12.14 -0.85
N ILE A 100 -10.03 13.35 -0.81
CA ILE A 100 -10.61 14.47 -0.05
C ILE A 100 -12.00 14.85 -0.60
N GLN A 101 -12.17 14.89 -1.92
CA GLN A 101 -13.49 15.15 -2.51
C GLN A 101 -14.51 14.05 -2.16
N MET A 102 -14.11 12.78 -2.21
CA MET A 102 -14.97 11.65 -1.79
C MET A 102 -15.30 11.71 -0.30
N ALA A 103 -14.33 12.01 0.56
CA ALA A 103 -14.54 12.19 1.99
C ALA A 103 -15.53 13.32 2.27
N HIS A 104 -15.43 14.43 1.54
CA HIS A 104 -16.38 15.54 1.64
C HIS A 104 -17.78 15.07 1.27
N SER A 105 -17.93 14.42 0.12
CA SER A 105 -19.21 13.89 -0.36
C SER A 105 -19.85 12.99 0.70
N LEU A 106 -19.09 12.04 1.27
CA LEU A 106 -19.56 11.17 2.34
C LEU A 106 -19.98 11.95 3.60
N SER A 107 -19.22 12.97 4.01
CA SER A 107 -19.53 13.76 5.20
C SER A 107 -20.87 14.52 5.13
N VAL A 108 -21.35 14.81 3.91
CA VAL A 108 -22.64 15.51 3.67
C VAL A 108 -23.76 14.57 3.21
N GLY A 109 -23.57 13.25 3.35
CA GLY A 109 -24.57 12.23 3.00
C GLY A 109 -24.57 11.80 1.52
N GLY A 110 -23.58 12.21 0.74
CA GLY A 110 -23.39 11.79 -0.65
C GLY A 110 -22.80 10.38 -0.80
N SER A 111 -22.41 10.04 -2.02
CA SER A 111 -21.75 8.77 -2.36
C SER A 111 -20.23 8.93 -2.46
N GLY A 112 -19.51 7.83 -2.28
CA GLY A 112 -18.05 7.79 -2.36
C GLY A 112 -17.47 6.63 -1.55
N TYR A 113 -16.16 6.45 -1.64
CA TYR A 113 -15.45 5.42 -0.89
C TYR A 113 -14.13 5.99 -0.37
N VAL A 114 -13.95 5.94 0.95
CA VAL A 114 -12.71 6.33 1.62
C VAL A 114 -12.35 5.21 2.56
N CYS A 115 -11.12 4.71 2.46
CA CYS A 115 -10.66 3.63 3.32
C CYS A 115 -10.46 4.18 4.74
N PRO A 116 -11.08 3.57 5.77
CA PRO A 116 -10.83 3.96 7.15
C PRO A 116 -9.36 3.83 7.55
N LEU A 117 -8.96 4.64 8.54
CA LEU A 117 -7.56 4.83 8.91
C LEU A 117 -6.86 3.53 9.31
N LEU A 118 -7.52 2.68 10.10
CA LEU A 118 -6.92 1.49 10.71
C LEU A 118 -7.15 0.19 9.92
N ILE A 119 -7.66 0.26 8.69
CA ILE A 119 -7.97 -0.96 7.91
C ILE A 119 -6.72 -1.81 7.66
N ARG A 120 -5.58 -1.19 7.37
CA ARG A 120 -4.33 -1.93 7.15
C ARG A 120 -3.83 -2.58 8.45
N GLU A 121 -3.93 -1.90 9.59
CA GLU A 121 -3.61 -2.48 10.90
C GLU A 121 -4.47 -3.71 11.19
N VAL A 122 -5.79 -3.60 11.00
CA VAL A 122 -6.72 -4.72 11.22
C VAL A 122 -6.43 -5.87 10.27
N PHE A 123 -6.14 -5.58 9.00
CA PHE A 123 -5.76 -6.58 8.02
C PHE A 123 -4.50 -7.35 8.48
N ILE A 124 -3.43 -6.64 8.86
CA ILE A 124 -2.20 -7.26 9.38
C ILE A 124 -2.47 -8.08 10.65
N GLN A 125 -3.29 -7.58 11.58
CA GLN A 125 -3.65 -8.33 12.79
C GLN A 125 -4.34 -9.65 12.47
N VAL A 126 -5.23 -9.67 11.48
CA VAL A 126 -5.88 -10.91 11.02
C VAL A 126 -4.88 -11.86 10.36
N LEU A 127 -3.96 -11.35 9.53
CA LEU A 127 -2.89 -12.18 8.94
C LEU A 127 -2.06 -12.86 10.03
N ILE A 128 -1.65 -12.11 11.06
CA ILE A 128 -0.89 -12.62 12.21
C ILE A 128 -1.72 -13.67 12.97
N LYS A 129 -2.99 -13.37 13.28
CA LYS A 129 -3.90 -14.28 14.00
C LYS A 129 -4.07 -15.62 13.26
N LEU A 130 -4.19 -15.58 11.94
CA LEU A 130 -4.36 -16.77 11.10
C LEU A 130 -3.04 -17.40 10.64
N GLN A 131 -1.90 -16.85 11.08
CA GLN A 131 -0.56 -17.29 10.66
C GLN A 131 -0.39 -17.29 9.13
N VAL A 132 -1.05 -16.36 8.42
CA VAL A 132 -0.84 -16.16 6.99
C VAL A 132 0.53 -15.48 6.80
N PRO A 133 1.46 -16.08 6.04
CA PRO A 133 2.74 -15.45 5.76
C PRO A 133 2.55 -14.15 4.97
N PHE A 134 3.18 -13.07 5.45
CA PHE A 134 3.19 -11.81 4.73
C PHE A 134 4.51 -11.06 4.87
N VAL A 135 4.78 -10.18 3.92
CA VAL A 135 5.92 -9.26 3.93
C VAL A 135 5.49 -7.89 3.45
N GLN A 136 6.06 -6.86 4.04
CA GLN A 136 5.90 -5.47 3.65
C GLN A 136 7.14 -5.06 2.86
N CYS A 137 6.98 -4.74 1.58
CA CYS A 137 8.08 -4.27 0.74
C CYS A 137 8.59 -2.92 1.26
N PHE A 138 9.82 -2.57 0.89
CA PHE A 138 10.40 -1.27 1.23
C PHE A 138 9.75 -0.13 0.43
N SER A 139 9.50 -0.38 -0.86
CA SER A 139 8.78 0.47 -1.81
C SER A 139 7.63 -0.33 -2.44
N GLU A 140 7.46 -0.30 -3.76
CA GLU A 140 6.35 -0.96 -4.46
C GLU A 140 6.50 -2.48 -4.53
N ALA A 141 5.40 -3.19 -4.35
CA ALA A 141 5.41 -4.65 -4.29
C ALA A 141 5.31 -5.34 -5.65
N ASP A 142 4.90 -4.66 -6.73
CA ASP A 142 4.52 -5.28 -8.00
C ASP A 142 5.62 -6.18 -8.60
N ARG A 143 6.86 -5.68 -8.64
CA ARG A 143 8.03 -6.44 -9.13
C ARG A 143 8.36 -7.61 -8.23
N ASP A 144 8.28 -7.42 -6.93
CA ASP A 144 8.58 -8.44 -5.94
C ASP A 144 7.54 -9.57 -5.99
N ILE A 145 6.26 -9.22 -6.15
CA ILE A 145 5.14 -10.14 -6.38
C ILE A 145 5.37 -10.95 -7.64
N MET A 146 5.65 -10.30 -8.77
CA MET A 146 5.90 -10.96 -10.04
C MET A 146 7.08 -11.95 -9.94
N THR A 147 8.19 -11.50 -9.35
CA THR A 147 9.41 -12.29 -9.23
C THR A 147 9.17 -13.53 -8.37
N LEU A 148 8.51 -13.38 -7.23
CA LEU A 148 8.18 -14.47 -6.32
C LEU A 148 7.21 -15.48 -6.96
N ALA A 149 6.15 -14.99 -7.60
CA ALA A 149 5.16 -15.83 -8.27
C ALA A 149 5.77 -16.68 -9.39
N ASN A 150 6.67 -16.08 -10.18
CA ASN A 150 7.41 -16.79 -11.23
C ASN A 150 8.45 -17.79 -10.68
N HIS A 151 9.03 -17.51 -9.52
CA HIS A 151 9.95 -18.42 -8.85
C HIS A 151 9.23 -19.66 -8.31
N TRP A 152 8.06 -19.48 -7.68
CA TRP A 152 7.24 -20.59 -7.16
C TRP A 152 6.28 -21.21 -8.18
N ASN A 153 6.20 -20.63 -9.39
CA ASN A 153 5.29 -21.03 -10.44
C ASN A 153 3.83 -21.10 -9.95
N CYS A 154 3.36 -20.02 -9.32
CA CYS A 154 2.03 -19.93 -8.74
C CYS A 154 1.31 -18.65 -9.16
N PRO A 155 -0.04 -18.64 -9.21
CA PRO A 155 -0.79 -17.50 -9.69
C PRO A 155 -0.67 -16.29 -8.77
N VAL A 156 -0.80 -15.10 -9.36
CA VAL A 156 -0.92 -13.83 -8.64
C VAL A 156 -2.39 -13.44 -8.49
N LEU A 157 -2.79 -12.95 -7.33
CA LEU A 157 -4.12 -12.38 -7.08
C LEU A 157 -4.00 -10.88 -6.81
N SER A 158 -4.55 -10.05 -7.70
CA SER A 158 -4.54 -8.58 -7.58
C SER A 158 -5.75 -7.95 -8.32
N SER A 159 -5.92 -6.64 -8.20
CA SER A 159 -6.80 -5.81 -9.05
C SER A 159 -5.99 -4.83 -9.91
N ASP A 160 -4.66 -4.88 -9.86
CA ASP A 160 -3.81 -4.02 -10.66
C ASP A 160 -3.66 -4.55 -12.08
N SER A 161 -3.89 -3.67 -13.06
CA SER A 161 -3.71 -3.99 -14.47
C SER A 161 -2.26 -4.09 -14.91
N ASP A 162 -1.29 -3.63 -14.11
CA ASP A 162 0.13 -3.85 -14.38
C ASP A 162 0.48 -5.36 -14.42
N PHE A 163 -0.29 -6.21 -13.71
CA PHE A 163 -0.19 -7.67 -13.81
C PHE A 163 -0.66 -8.27 -15.14
N CYS A 164 -1.28 -7.49 -16.02
CA CYS A 164 -1.51 -7.89 -17.41
C CYS A 164 -0.27 -7.69 -18.30
N ILE A 165 0.77 -7.00 -17.82
CA ILE A 165 1.99 -6.70 -18.56
C ILE A 165 3.13 -7.63 -18.15
N PHE A 166 3.21 -7.97 -16.86
CA PHE A 166 4.18 -8.92 -16.35
C PHE A 166 4.04 -10.29 -17.01
N ASP A 167 5.17 -10.90 -17.41
CA ASP A 167 5.21 -12.27 -17.94
C ASP A 167 5.13 -13.29 -16.79
N LEU A 168 3.91 -13.48 -16.28
CA LEU A 168 3.59 -14.41 -15.20
C LEU A 168 3.36 -15.82 -15.73
N LYS A 169 4.21 -16.77 -15.34
CA LYS A 169 4.17 -18.18 -15.79
C LYS A 169 2.87 -18.90 -15.44
N ALA A 170 2.37 -18.68 -14.23
CA ALA A 170 1.12 -19.27 -13.73
C ALA A 170 -0.08 -18.31 -13.86
N GLY A 171 0.13 -17.15 -14.49
CA GLY A 171 -0.87 -16.16 -14.82
C GLY A 171 -1.37 -15.29 -13.66
N PHE A 172 -2.21 -14.34 -14.04
CA PHE A 172 -2.78 -13.32 -13.15
C PHE A 172 -4.28 -13.57 -12.94
N CYS A 173 -4.72 -13.68 -11.69
CA CYS A 173 -6.11 -13.83 -11.31
C CYS A 173 -6.67 -12.48 -10.80
N PRO A 174 -7.63 -11.85 -11.50
CA PRO A 174 -8.26 -10.64 -10.99
C PRO A 174 -9.16 -10.93 -9.81
N LEU A 175 -9.03 -10.12 -8.75
CA LEU A 175 -9.90 -10.18 -7.56
C LEU A 175 -11.40 -10.05 -7.90
N ASN A 176 -11.75 -9.36 -8.98
CA ASN A 176 -13.14 -9.24 -9.46
C ASN A 176 -13.78 -10.59 -9.82
N SER A 177 -12.95 -11.51 -10.34
CA SER A 177 -13.38 -12.81 -10.84
C SER A 177 -13.19 -13.94 -9.82
N PHE A 178 -12.62 -13.63 -8.66
CA PHE A 178 -12.23 -14.60 -7.64
C PHE A 178 -13.40 -14.87 -6.67
N GLN A 179 -14.10 -15.99 -6.87
CA GLN A 179 -15.37 -16.29 -6.20
C GLN A 179 -15.18 -16.94 -4.82
N TRP A 180 -14.39 -16.31 -3.94
CA TRP A 180 -14.07 -16.86 -2.61
C TRP A 180 -15.29 -17.10 -1.72
N ARG A 181 -16.36 -16.32 -1.87
CA ARG A 181 -17.64 -16.52 -1.13
C ARG A 181 -18.45 -17.72 -1.62
N HIS A 182 -18.14 -18.24 -2.81
CA HIS A 182 -18.90 -19.29 -3.49
C HIS A 182 -17.98 -20.46 -3.84
N MET A 183 -17.50 -21.14 -2.80
CA MET A 183 -16.72 -22.36 -2.98
C MET A 183 -17.59 -23.45 -3.61
N ASN A 184 -17.00 -24.20 -4.54
CA ASN A 184 -17.65 -25.32 -5.21
C ASN A 184 -16.91 -26.62 -4.88
N THR A 185 -17.60 -27.76 -5.04
CA THR A 185 -17.01 -29.09 -4.83
C THR A 185 -16.79 -29.80 -6.15
N VAL A 186 -15.61 -30.42 -6.31
CA VAL A 186 -15.39 -31.42 -7.36
C VAL A 186 -15.82 -32.77 -6.81
N LYS A 187 -16.82 -33.40 -7.44
CA LYS A 187 -17.31 -34.74 -7.10
C LYS A 187 -17.66 -34.92 -5.60
N GLY A 188 -18.13 -33.85 -4.94
CA GLY A 188 -18.59 -33.88 -3.54
C GLY A 188 -17.53 -33.98 -2.44
N THR A 189 -16.25 -34.17 -2.77
CA THR A 189 -15.21 -34.46 -1.74
C THR A 189 -14.13 -33.40 -1.60
N ARG A 190 -13.96 -32.51 -2.58
CA ARG A 190 -12.84 -31.56 -2.56
C ARG A 190 -13.28 -30.17 -3.03
N ASN A 191 -13.07 -29.17 -2.17
CA ASN A 191 -13.42 -27.79 -2.44
C ASN A 191 -12.46 -27.14 -3.45
N TYR A 192 -12.95 -26.15 -4.18
CA TYR A 192 -12.16 -25.24 -5.00
C TYR A 192 -12.83 -23.87 -5.07
N ILE A 193 -12.03 -22.85 -5.37
CA ILE A 193 -12.52 -21.50 -5.65
C ILE A 193 -12.56 -21.29 -7.17
N PRO A 194 -13.73 -21.00 -7.75
CA PRO A 194 -13.82 -20.57 -9.13
C PRO A 194 -13.10 -19.23 -9.32
N ALA A 195 -12.23 -19.16 -10.31
CA ALA A 195 -11.49 -17.97 -10.67
C ALA A 195 -11.35 -17.84 -12.19
N LYS A 196 -10.99 -16.65 -12.66
CA LYS A 196 -10.47 -16.45 -14.02
C LYS A 196 -8.99 -16.11 -13.93
N CYS A 197 -8.22 -16.59 -14.90
CA CYS A 197 -6.80 -16.29 -15.02
C CYS A 197 -6.49 -15.70 -16.38
N PHE A 198 -5.87 -14.54 -16.38
CA PHE A 198 -5.44 -13.82 -17.56
C PHE A 198 -4.26 -14.56 -18.21
N SER A 199 -4.38 -14.80 -19.51
CA SER A 199 -3.33 -15.40 -20.33
C SER A 199 -2.67 -14.33 -21.18
N LEU A 200 -1.42 -14.02 -20.86
CA LEU A 200 -0.59 -13.12 -21.65
C LEU A 200 -0.40 -13.64 -23.08
N GLU A 201 -0.36 -14.97 -23.24
CA GLU A 201 -0.22 -15.62 -24.54
C GLU A 201 -1.46 -15.43 -25.39
N ALA A 202 -2.65 -15.64 -24.83
CA ALA A 202 -3.91 -15.38 -25.52
C ALA A 202 -4.04 -13.91 -25.92
N PHE A 203 -3.63 -13.01 -25.02
CA PHE A 203 -3.60 -11.57 -25.27
C PHE A 203 -2.67 -11.22 -26.44
N CYS A 204 -1.41 -11.69 -26.43
CA CYS A 204 -0.48 -11.47 -27.53
C CYS A 204 -0.92 -12.12 -28.85
N HIS A 205 -1.50 -13.32 -28.79
CA HIS A 205 -2.01 -14.04 -29.95
C HIS A 205 -3.10 -13.24 -30.68
N HIS A 206 -4.03 -12.65 -29.93
CA HIS A 206 -5.09 -11.79 -30.47
C HIS A 206 -4.52 -10.61 -31.28
N PHE A 207 -3.36 -10.07 -30.89
CA PHE A 207 -2.68 -8.99 -31.60
C PHE A 207 -1.62 -9.51 -32.58
N SER A 208 -1.99 -10.45 -33.45
CA SER A 208 -1.10 -10.99 -34.50
C SER A 208 0.20 -11.61 -33.96
N ASN A 209 0.11 -12.34 -32.84
CA ASN A 209 1.28 -12.89 -32.12
C ASN A 209 2.31 -11.82 -31.73
N MET A 210 1.83 -10.68 -31.21
CA MET A 210 2.67 -9.57 -30.77
C MET A 210 3.75 -10.05 -29.79
N ASN A 211 4.99 -9.59 -29.99
CA ASN A 211 6.10 -9.91 -29.10
C ASN A 211 5.82 -9.38 -27.67
N LYS A 212 5.78 -10.28 -26.67
CA LYS A 212 5.57 -9.96 -25.25
C LYS A 212 6.53 -8.87 -24.74
N ALA A 213 7.75 -8.80 -25.28
CA ALA A 213 8.75 -7.79 -24.90
C ALA A 213 8.30 -6.34 -25.18
N LEU A 214 7.29 -6.14 -26.05
CA LEU A 214 6.72 -4.82 -26.36
C LEU A 214 5.75 -4.32 -25.28
N LEU A 215 5.26 -5.19 -24.40
CA LEU A 215 4.22 -4.86 -23.43
C LEU A 215 4.67 -3.83 -22.36
N PRO A 216 5.91 -3.85 -21.86
CA PRO A 216 6.40 -2.76 -21.01
C PRO A 216 6.35 -1.40 -21.72
N LEU A 217 6.74 -1.33 -23.01
CA LEU A 217 6.65 -0.10 -23.77
C LEU A 217 5.18 0.33 -23.97
N PHE A 218 4.29 -0.62 -24.26
CA PHE A 218 2.84 -0.38 -24.30
C PHE A 218 2.33 0.27 -23.01
N ALA A 219 2.69 -0.29 -21.86
CA ALA A 219 2.25 0.19 -20.55
C ALA A 219 2.66 1.64 -20.31
N VAL A 220 3.93 1.97 -20.59
CA VAL A 220 4.49 3.31 -20.43
C VAL A 220 3.82 4.30 -21.40
N LEU A 221 3.58 3.93 -22.66
CA LEU A 221 2.91 4.80 -23.66
C LEU A 221 1.42 5.00 -23.38
N CYS A 222 0.73 3.99 -22.82
CA CYS A 222 -0.68 4.07 -22.50
C CYS A 222 -0.97 5.02 -21.31
N GLY A 223 0.07 5.37 -20.55
CA GLY A 223 -0.03 6.17 -19.34
C GLY A 223 -0.19 5.25 -18.13
N ASN A 224 0.90 4.59 -17.76
CA ASN A 224 1.09 4.06 -16.41
C ASN A 224 1.23 5.23 -15.42
N ASP A 225 1.27 4.94 -14.12
CA ASP A 225 1.30 5.95 -13.04
C ASP A 225 2.50 6.93 -13.06
N HIS A 226 3.42 6.79 -14.01
CA HIS A 226 4.75 7.42 -14.04
C HIS A 226 4.86 8.57 -15.05
N ILE A 227 3.99 8.63 -16.07
CA ILE A 227 4.16 9.56 -17.19
C ILE A 227 2.83 10.20 -17.60
N ASN A 228 2.61 11.45 -17.18
CA ASN A 228 1.59 12.33 -17.76
C ASN A 228 2.28 13.36 -18.66
N LEU A 229 2.82 12.91 -19.79
CA LEU A 229 3.54 13.78 -20.71
C LEU A 229 2.60 14.33 -21.79
N PRO A 230 2.47 15.66 -21.91
CA PRO A 230 1.90 16.32 -23.09
C PRO A 230 2.60 15.88 -24.41
N ILE A 231 3.84 15.41 -24.28
CA ILE A 231 4.66 14.82 -25.35
C ILE A 231 4.01 13.53 -25.90
N MET A 232 3.38 12.72 -25.05
CA MET A 232 2.68 11.49 -25.49
C MET A 232 1.40 11.82 -26.25
N GLU A 233 0.65 12.84 -25.82
CA GLU A 233 -0.50 13.34 -26.60
C GLU A 233 -0.05 13.89 -27.98
N THR A 234 1.17 14.45 -28.06
CA THR A 234 1.77 14.86 -29.34
C THR A 234 2.09 13.67 -30.24
N PHE A 235 2.57 12.55 -29.68
CA PHE A 235 2.75 11.30 -30.43
C PHE A 235 1.40 10.73 -30.89
N LEU A 236 0.45 10.56 -29.97
CA LEU A 236 -0.86 9.95 -30.26
C LEU A 236 -1.65 10.72 -31.32
N SER A 237 -1.60 12.06 -31.28
CA SER A 237 -2.25 12.92 -32.28
C SER A 237 -1.60 12.83 -33.67
N LYS A 238 -0.26 12.69 -33.75
CA LYS A 238 0.48 12.62 -35.02
C LYS A 238 0.54 11.22 -35.63
N ALA A 239 0.56 10.18 -34.81
CA ALA A 239 0.65 8.79 -35.24
C ALA A 239 -0.64 8.30 -35.94
N ARG A 240 -1.73 9.09 -35.93
CA ARG A 240 -3.03 8.74 -36.52
C ARG A 240 -3.47 7.33 -36.11
N LEU A 241 -3.29 6.99 -34.82
CA LEU A 241 -3.88 5.77 -34.28
C LEU A 241 -5.38 5.82 -34.58
N PRO A 242 -6.01 4.71 -35.02
CA PRO A 242 -7.43 4.68 -35.32
C PRO A 242 -8.24 4.93 -34.03
N LEU A 243 -8.40 6.20 -33.69
CA LEU A 243 -9.32 6.71 -32.69
C LEU A 243 -10.70 6.53 -33.32
N GLY A 244 -11.27 5.34 -33.17
CA GLY A 244 -12.59 5.01 -33.69
C GLY A 244 -13.61 6.08 -33.33
N ALA A 245 -14.32 6.57 -34.34
CA ALA A 245 -15.44 7.48 -34.17
C ALA A 245 -16.53 6.82 -33.32
N THR A 246 -17.13 7.61 -32.41
CA THR A 246 -18.45 7.41 -31.80
C THR A 246 -18.91 5.95 -31.64
N SER A 247 -18.19 5.14 -30.88
CA SER A 247 -18.71 3.88 -30.35
C SER A 247 -19.12 4.06 -28.89
N SER A 248 -19.97 3.17 -28.37
CA SER A 248 -20.39 3.18 -26.96
C SER A 248 -19.23 2.97 -25.96
N LYS A 249 -18.05 2.55 -26.44
CA LYS A 249 -16.85 2.29 -25.62
C LYS A 249 -15.94 3.53 -25.63
N GLY A 250 -15.59 4.04 -24.44
CA GLY A 250 -14.96 5.36 -24.26
C GLY A 250 -13.57 5.54 -24.91
N ARG A 251 -13.07 6.79 -24.92
CA ARG A 251 -11.76 7.18 -25.48
C ARG A 251 -10.56 6.33 -25.01
N ARG A 252 -10.58 5.86 -23.76
CA ARG A 252 -9.50 5.04 -23.18
C ARG A 252 -9.39 3.66 -23.82
N HIS A 253 -10.52 3.03 -24.13
CA HIS A 253 -10.57 1.71 -24.76
C HIS A 253 -9.93 1.76 -26.16
N HIS A 254 -10.26 2.80 -26.94
CA HIS A 254 -9.66 3.01 -28.27
C HIS A 254 -8.15 3.31 -28.20
N ARG A 255 -7.69 4.02 -27.17
CA ARG A 255 -6.25 4.25 -26.95
C ARG A 255 -5.50 2.93 -26.73
N VAL A 256 -6.02 2.07 -25.86
CA VAL A 256 -5.45 0.72 -25.61
C VAL A 256 -5.40 -0.08 -26.90
N LEU A 257 -6.53 -0.22 -27.58
CA LEU A 257 -6.64 -0.99 -28.83
C LEU A 257 -5.70 -0.45 -29.92
N GLY A 258 -5.69 0.86 -30.13
CA GLY A 258 -4.87 1.52 -31.15
C GLY A 258 -3.38 1.34 -30.88
N LEU A 259 -2.93 1.47 -29.63
CA LEU A 259 -1.53 1.26 -29.26
C LEU A 259 -1.10 -0.20 -29.42
N LEU A 260 -1.93 -1.17 -29.02
CA LEU A 260 -1.61 -2.60 -29.17
C LEU A 260 -1.50 -2.99 -30.65
N ASN A 261 -2.47 -2.55 -31.48
CA ASN A 261 -2.41 -2.77 -32.93
C ASN A 261 -1.22 -2.06 -33.58
N TRP A 262 -0.84 -0.87 -33.11
CA TRP A 262 0.35 -0.19 -33.64
C TRP A 262 1.62 -0.93 -33.25
N LEU A 263 1.75 -1.36 -31.98
CA LEU A 263 2.91 -2.07 -31.49
C LEU A 263 3.09 -3.46 -32.12
N SER A 264 2.01 -4.13 -32.49
CA SER A 264 2.08 -5.47 -33.11
C SER A 264 2.83 -5.51 -34.44
N HIS A 265 3.10 -4.36 -35.07
CA HIS A 265 3.87 -4.28 -36.32
C HIS A 265 5.39 -4.26 -36.12
N PHE A 266 5.88 -4.13 -34.88
CA PHE A 266 7.32 -4.07 -34.59
C PHE A 266 7.85 -5.41 -34.09
N ALA A 267 9.09 -5.74 -34.42
CA ALA A 267 9.69 -6.98 -33.98
C ALA A 267 10.18 -6.91 -32.52
N ASN A 268 10.64 -5.74 -32.08
CA ASN A 268 11.27 -5.55 -30.78
C ASN A 268 11.05 -4.13 -30.21
N PRO A 269 11.25 -3.93 -28.89
CA PRO A 269 10.99 -2.64 -28.25
C PRO A 269 11.89 -1.51 -28.72
N THR A 270 13.13 -1.79 -29.11
CA THR A 270 14.07 -0.78 -29.60
C THR A 270 13.59 -0.16 -30.90
N GLU A 271 13.11 -0.98 -31.84
CA GLU A 271 12.55 -0.53 -33.11
C GLU A 271 11.27 0.32 -32.92
N ALA A 272 10.37 -0.15 -32.04
CA ALA A 272 9.16 0.59 -31.69
C ALA A 272 9.49 1.94 -31.04
N LEU A 273 10.43 1.94 -30.10
CA LEU A 273 10.89 3.15 -29.39
C LEU A 273 11.50 4.17 -30.37
N ASP A 274 12.39 3.74 -31.27
CA ASP A 274 12.98 4.63 -32.27
C ASP A 274 11.90 5.23 -33.20
N ASN A 275 10.81 4.50 -33.46
CA ASN A 275 9.65 5.04 -34.18
C ASN A 275 8.88 6.08 -33.37
N VAL A 276 8.65 5.87 -32.06
CA VAL A 276 8.03 6.89 -31.18
C VAL A 276 8.83 8.20 -31.23
N LEU A 277 10.16 8.11 -31.15
CA LEU A 277 11.05 9.27 -31.12
C LEU A 277 11.02 10.10 -32.41
N LYS A 278 10.68 9.51 -33.57
CA LYS A 278 10.56 10.24 -34.85
C LYS A 278 9.51 11.34 -34.80
N TYR A 279 8.45 11.17 -34.00
CA TYR A 279 7.37 12.15 -33.86
C TYR A 279 7.71 13.32 -32.94
N LEU A 280 8.84 13.24 -32.24
CA LEU A 280 9.29 14.21 -31.24
C LEU A 280 10.36 15.17 -31.80
N PRO A 281 10.43 16.41 -31.30
CA PRO A 281 11.49 17.35 -31.63
C PRO A 281 12.86 16.76 -31.30
N LYS A 282 13.87 16.98 -32.17
CA LYS A 282 15.21 16.39 -32.01
C LYS A 282 15.84 16.63 -30.63
N LYS A 283 15.61 17.83 -30.06
CA LYS A 283 16.13 18.24 -28.74
C LYS A 283 15.61 17.40 -27.57
N ASP A 284 14.43 16.79 -27.69
CA ASP A 284 13.77 16.08 -26.58
C ASP A 284 13.95 14.55 -26.69
N ARG A 285 14.51 14.05 -27.81
CA ARG A 285 14.54 12.61 -28.12
C ARG A 285 15.36 11.79 -27.13
N GLU A 286 16.58 12.22 -26.80
CA GLU A 286 17.45 11.46 -25.88
C GLU A 286 16.84 11.40 -24.47
N ASN A 287 16.39 12.54 -23.94
CA ASN A 287 15.76 12.61 -22.62
C ASN A 287 14.50 11.73 -22.54
N VAL A 288 13.65 11.74 -23.58
CA VAL A 288 12.45 10.89 -23.62
C VAL A 288 12.83 9.42 -23.78
N LYS A 289 13.85 9.10 -24.57
CA LYS A 289 14.34 7.73 -24.73
C LYS A 289 14.81 7.16 -23.40
N GLU A 290 15.66 7.88 -22.68
CA GLU A 290 16.16 7.48 -21.36
C GLU A 290 15.01 7.31 -20.37
N LEU A 291 14.08 8.27 -20.31
CA LEU A 291 12.91 8.18 -19.44
C LEU A 291 12.03 6.95 -19.73
N LEU A 292 11.75 6.68 -21.01
CA LEU A 292 10.95 5.51 -21.41
C LEU A 292 11.66 4.20 -21.07
N CYS A 293 12.97 4.11 -21.32
CA CYS A 293 13.77 2.95 -20.93
C CYS A 293 13.73 2.71 -19.41
N CYS A 294 13.97 3.76 -18.61
CA CYS A 294 13.92 3.66 -17.15
C CYS A 294 12.54 3.23 -16.64
N CYS A 295 11.44 3.68 -17.25
CA CYS A 295 10.09 3.23 -16.86
C CYS A 295 9.81 1.78 -17.29
N MET A 296 10.38 1.30 -18.39
CA MET A 296 10.23 -0.11 -18.79
C MET A 296 10.96 -1.08 -17.84
N GLU A 297 12.01 -0.63 -17.15
CA GLU A 297 12.73 -1.42 -16.15
C GLU A 297 11.83 -1.81 -14.95
N GLU A 298 10.74 -1.08 -14.72
CA GLU A 298 9.77 -1.38 -13.66
C GLU A 298 9.00 -2.69 -13.93
N TYR A 299 8.99 -3.17 -15.18
CA TYR A 299 8.38 -4.45 -15.53
C TYR A 299 9.37 -5.62 -15.54
N GLN A 300 10.64 -5.38 -15.16
CA GLN A 300 11.68 -6.41 -15.07
C GLN A 300 11.71 -7.06 -13.69
N GLN A 301 12.38 -8.22 -13.60
CA GLN A 301 12.53 -8.95 -12.34
C GLN A 301 13.16 -8.08 -11.26
N SER A 302 12.68 -8.23 -10.03
CA SER A 302 13.23 -7.57 -8.86
C SER A 302 14.59 -8.16 -8.48
N GLN A 303 15.44 -7.33 -7.88
CA GLN A 303 16.67 -7.78 -7.23
C GLN A 303 16.39 -8.35 -5.82
N VAL A 304 15.19 -8.08 -5.26
CA VAL A 304 14.77 -8.57 -3.95
C VAL A 304 14.33 -10.02 -4.06
N LYS A 305 14.87 -10.87 -3.18
CA LYS A 305 14.55 -12.30 -3.11
C LYS A 305 13.58 -12.57 -1.96
N LEU A 306 12.29 -12.31 -2.19
CA LEU A 306 11.26 -12.55 -1.15
C LEU A 306 11.17 -14.00 -0.68
N GLN A 307 11.57 -14.97 -1.51
CA GLN A 307 11.61 -16.37 -1.11
C GLN A 307 12.54 -16.61 0.08
N ASP A 308 13.65 -15.87 0.18
CA ASP A 308 14.61 -15.99 1.29
C ASP A 308 13.93 -15.48 2.57
N PHE A 309 13.15 -14.40 2.49
CA PHE A 309 12.38 -13.92 3.64
C PHE A 309 11.37 -14.95 4.14
N PHE A 310 10.62 -15.59 3.24
CA PHE A 310 9.62 -16.59 3.63
C PHE A 310 10.23 -17.92 4.10
N GLN A 311 11.48 -18.23 3.73
CA GLN A 311 12.15 -19.49 4.09
C GLN A 311 13.02 -19.36 5.33
N CYS A 312 13.85 -18.31 5.41
CA CYS A 312 14.84 -18.11 6.48
C CYS A 312 14.69 -16.77 7.23
N GLY A 313 13.69 -15.96 6.90
CA GLY A 313 13.45 -14.67 7.57
C GLY A 313 14.37 -13.53 7.11
N THR A 314 15.20 -13.75 6.10
CA THR A 314 16.15 -12.76 5.57
C THR A 314 15.50 -11.87 4.51
N TYR A 315 15.38 -10.58 4.78
CA TYR A 315 14.92 -9.58 3.81
C TYR A 315 16.07 -8.63 3.45
N VAL A 316 16.47 -8.63 2.18
CA VAL A 316 17.51 -7.74 1.66
C VAL A 316 16.95 -6.92 0.51
N CYS A 317 16.88 -5.61 0.70
CA CYS A 317 16.51 -4.64 -0.32
C CYS A 317 17.72 -3.73 -0.61
N PRO A 318 18.26 -3.71 -1.84
CA PRO A 318 19.41 -2.89 -2.18
C PRO A 318 19.19 -1.39 -1.90
N ASP A 319 18.01 -0.87 -2.21
CA ASP A 319 17.66 0.53 -1.98
C ASP A 319 17.67 0.86 -0.48
N ALA A 320 17.16 -0.04 0.35
CA ALA A 320 17.14 0.12 1.79
C ALA A 320 18.54 0.05 2.42
N LEU A 321 19.43 -0.81 1.91
CA LEU A 321 20.82 -0.90 2.34
C LEU A 321 21.60 0.37 2.01
N ASN A 322 21.41 0.93 0.82
CA ASN A 322 22.07 2.16 0.39
C ASN A 322 21.71 3.38 1.26
N LEU A 323 20.56 3.34 1.92
CA LEU A 323 20.10 4.40 2.82
C LEU A 323 20.72 4.34 4.22
N GLY A 324 21.43 3.26 4.56
CA GLY A 324 22.13 3.10 5.84
C GLY A 324 21.18 3.06 7.05
N LEU A 325 19.96 2.54 6.87
CA LEU A 325 18.97 2.46 7.94
C LEU A 325 19.35 1.40 8.98
N PRO A 326 19.02 1.58 10.27
CA PRO A 326 19.25 0.56 11.27
C PRO A 326 18.55 -0.76 10.93
N GLU A 327 19.24 -1.88 11.10
CA GLU A 327 18.74 -3.21 10.72
C GLU A 327 17.38 -3.54 11.37
N TRP A 328 17.19 -3.19 12.65
CA TRP A 328 15.94 -3.43 13.34
C TRP A 328 14.75 -2.71 12.69
N VAL A 329 14.97 -1.52 12.09
CA VAL A 329 13.93 -0.75 11.39
C VAL A 329 13.53 -1.48 10.11
N LEU A 330 14.51 -1.98 9.35
CA LEU A 330 14.27 -2.74 8.12
C LEU A 330 13.47 -4.02 8.41
N VAL A 331 13.88 -4.77 9.43
CA VAL A 331 13.19 -5.99 9.86
C VAL A 331 11.77 -5.67 10.36
N ALA A 332 11.60 -4.61 11.15
CA ALA A 332 10.29 -4.22 11.67
C ALA A 332 9.35 -3.69 10.57
N LEU A 333 9.88 -2.97 9.57
CA LEU A 333 9.13 -2.60 8.37
C LEU A 333 8.70 -3.85 7.63
N ALA A 334 9.62 -4.75 7.28
CA ALA A 334 9.32 -5.97 6.51
C ALA A 334 8.28 -6.87 7.20
N LYS A 335 8.28 -6.93 8.53
CA LYS A 335 7.30 -7.67 9.35
C LYS A 335 5.98 -6.92 9.58
N GLY A 336 5.80 -5.73 9.01
CA GLY A 336 4.61 -4.89 9.20
C GLY A 336 4.42 -4.34 10.62
N GLN A 337 5.48 -4.34 11.44
CA GLN A 337 5.47 -3.81 12.81
C GLN A 337 5.63 -2.29 12.84
N LEU A 338 6.32 -1.73 11.85
CA LEU A 338 6.38 -0.29 11.60
C LEU A 338 5.54 0.07 10.37
N SER A 339 4.89 1.23 10.45
CA SER A 339 4.14 1.77 9.31
C SER A 339 5.09 2.26 8.20
N PRO A 340 4.74 2.08 6.92
CA PRO A 340 5.46 2.69 5.80
C PRO A 340 5.71 4.20 5.93
N PHE A 341 4.84 4.90 6.68
CA PHE A 341 5.04 6.29 7.11
C PHE A 341 6.44 6.55 7.68
N ILE A 342 7.00 5.59 8.43
CA ILE A 342 8.34 5.71 9.01
C ILE A 342 9.40 5.76 7.91
N SER A 343 9.28 4.91 6.88
CA SER A 343 10.18 4.91 5.73
C SER A 343 10.07 6.23 4.97
N ASP A 344 8.86 6.69 4.67
CA ASP A 344 8.60 7.95 3.95
C ASP A 344 9.19 9.15 4.67
N ALA A 345 8.91 9.26 5.97
CA ALA A 345 9.45 10.34 6.79
C ALA A 345 10.98 10.28 6.83
N LEU A 346 11.55 9.10 7.02
CA LEU A 346 12.99 8.91 7.18
C LEU A 346 13.76 9.26 5.89
N VAL A 347 13.29 8.75 4.75
CA VAL A 347 13.96 8.81 3.45
C VAL A 347 13.60 10.09 2.68
N LEU A 348 12.31 10.39 2.57
CA LEU A 348 11.82 11.49 1.74
C LEU A 348 11.69 12.81 2.51
N LYS A 349 11.81 12.77 3.85
CA LYS A 349 11.47 13.89 4.74
C LYS A 349 10.08 14.47 4.44
N ARG A 350 9.18 13.61 3.94
CA ARG A 350 7.86 13.98 3.47
C ARG A 350 6.84 12.90 3.79
N THR A 351 5.67 13.31 4.23
CA THR A 351 4.56 12.40 4.56
C THR A 351 3.27 12.93 3.97
N ILE A 352 2.39 12.01 3.56
CA ILE A 352 1.06 12.35 3.04
C ILE A 352 0.04 11.87 4.05
N LEU A 353 -0.64 12.80 4.69
CA LEU A 353 -1.56 12.48 5.78
C LEU A 353 -2.83 11.83 5.21
N HIS A 354 -3.25 10.74 5.83
CA HIS A 354 -4.38 9.94 5.38
C HIS A 354 -5.68 10.76 5.39
N THR A 355 -6.44 10.71 4.31
CA THR A 355 -7.76 11.35 4.26
C THR A 355 -8.77 10.55 5.08
N GLN A 356 -9.57 11.25 5.89
CA GLN A 356 -10.64 10.66 6.68
C GLN A 356 -11.97 11.36 6.37
N VAL A 357 -13.10 10.69 6.66
CA VAL A 357 -14.41 11.32 6.62
C VAL A 357 -14.56 12.18 7.88
N GLU A 358 -14.48 13.50 7.71
CA GLU A 358 -14.51 14.47 8.81
C GLU A 358 -15.22 15.76 8.39
N ASN A 359 -15.53 16.64 9.35
CA ASN A 359 -16.10 17.95 9.05
C ASN A 359 -15.03 18.86 8.39
N MET A 360 -15.13 19.04 7.08
CA MET A 360 -14.14 19.81 6.33
C MET A 360 -14.13 21.32 6.59
N GLN A 361 -15.13 21.84 7.32
CA GLN A 361 -15.15 23.23 7.80
C GLN A 361 -14.25 23.43 9.03
N GLN A 362 -13.87 22.35 9.69
CA GLN A 362 -12.95 22.36 10.84
C GLN A 362 -11.52 22.06 10.37
N PRO A 363 -10.51 22.40 11.19
CA PRO A 363 -9.15 21.95 10.96
C PRO A 363 -9.09 20.42 10.83
N ASN A 364 -8.13 19.91 10.05
CA ASN A 364 -7.99 18.47 9.86
C ASN A 364 -7.65 17.76 11.18
N ALA A 365 -8.16 16.54 11.38
CA ALA A 365 -7.96 15.78 12.61
C ALA A 365 -6.49 15.49 12.92
N HIS A 366 -5.61 15.48 11.91
CA HIS A 366 -4.17 15.26 12.10
C HIS A 366 -3.46 16.41 12.80
N ARG A 367 -4.05 17.60 12.91
CA ARG A 367 -3.45 18.70 13.68
C ARG A 367 -3.28 18.33 15.16
N LEU A 368 -4.23 17.59 15.73
CA LEU A 368 -4.17 17.17 17.13
C LEU A 368 -3.01 16.21 17.41
N SER A 369 -2.60 15.42 16.42
CA SER A 369 -1.46 14.50 16.51
C SER A 369 -0.14 15.10 15.99
N GLN A 370 -0.12 16.37 15.57
CA GLN A 370 1.10 17.03 15.10
C GLN A 370 2.23 17.00 16.15
N PRO A 371 2.01 17.33 17.45
CA PRO A 371 3.08 17.26 18.46
C PRO A 371 3.71 15.87 18.60
N ILE A 372 2.90 14.81 18.45
CA ILE A 372 3.39 13.43 18.47
C ILE A 372 4.26 13.16 17.23
N ARG A 373 3.84 13.61 16.05
CA ARG A 373 4.64 13.49 14.82
C ARG A 373 5.96 14.26 14.90
N GLN A 374 5.98 15.44 15.52
CA GLN A 374 7.23 16.20 15.72
C GLN A 374 8.27 15.44 16.55
N ILE A 375 7.82 14.67 17.55
CA ILE A 375 8.68 13.78 18.33
C ILE A 375 9.15 12.60 17.48
N ILE A 376 8.26 11.98 16.69
CA ILE A 376 8.65 10.92 15.75
C ILE A 376 9.71 11.43 14.76
N TYR A 377 9.51 12.61 14.18
CA TYR A 377 10.48 13.26 13.31
C TYR A 377 11.82 13.51 14.03
N GLY A 378 11.78 13.92 15.30
CA GLY A 378 12.96 14.02 16.17
C GLY A 378 13.74 12.72 16.29
N LEU A 379 13.05 11.59 16.46
CA LEU A 379 13.67 10.25 16.49
C LEU A 379 14.28 9.87 15.13
N LEU A 380 13.61 10.21 14.02
CA LEU A 380 14.03 9.81 12.68
C LEU A 380 15.18 10.63 12.11
N LEU A 381 15.44 11.83 12.61
CA LEU A 381 16.53 12.68 12.10
C LEU A 381 17.93 12.13 12.40
N ASN A 382 18.06 11.50 13.55
CA ASN A 382 19.33 10.99 14.07
C ASN A 382 19.65 9.57 13.58
N ALA A 383 18.90 9.06 12.60
CA ALA A 383 19.02 7.72 12.09
C ALA A 383 20.12 7.54 11.02
N SER A 384 20.62 8.63 10.44
CA SER A 384 21.68 8.57 9.43
C SER A 384 22.67 9.73 9.56
N PRO A 385 23.77 9.56 10.31
CA PRO A 385 24.88 10.53 10.30
C PRO A 385 25.65 10.56 8.97
N HIS A 386 25.33 9.70 8.00
CA HIS A 386 26.02 9.59 6.71
C HIS A 386 25.44 10.49 5.60
N LEU A 387 24.15 10.84 5.65
CA LEU A 387 23.54 11.71 4.64
C LEU A 387 24.07 13.16 4.67
N GLU A 388 24.53 13.63 5.83
CA GLU A 388 25.09 14.98 5.97
C GLU A 388 26.52 15.12 5.42
N LYS A 389 27.27 14.02 5.23
CA LYS A 389 28.68 14.08 4.83
C LYS A 389 28.92 14.14 3.31
N THR A 390 27.89 13.97 2.49
CA THR A 390 28.04 13.89 1.02
C THR A 390 27.76 15.22 0.31
N SER A 391 27.24 16.23 1.01
CA SER A 391 27.05 17.58 0.46
C SER A 391 28.07 18.54 1.07
N GLY A 392 29.21 18.68 0.40
CA GLY A 392 30.32 19.55 0.82
C GLY A 392 30.07 21.05 0.65
N ASN A 393 28.89 21.56 1.04
CA ASN A 393 28.61 22.99 1.13
C ASN A 393 27.84 23.27 2.42
N ALA A 394 28.55 23.76 3.43
CA ALA A 394 27.99 24.21 4.70
C ALA A 394 27.08 25.43 4.49
N LEU A 395 25.78 25.19 4.33
CA LEU A 395 24.74 26.21 4.49
C LEU A 395 24.29 26.21 5.97
N PRO A 396 23.92 27.36 6.57
CA PRO A 396 23.60 27.44 8.00
C PRO A 396 22.51 26.44 8.39
N SER A 397 22.64 25.87 9.59
CA SER A 397 21.72 24.93 10.25
C SER A 397 20.26 25.22 9.91
N ARG A 398 19.79 24.57 8.84
CA ARG A 398 18.40 24.66 8.39
C ARG A 398 17.56 23.95 9.46
N PRO A 399 16.41 24.49 9.88
CA PRO A 399 15.55 23.81 10.83
C PRO A 399 15.26 22.40 10.32
N LEU A 400 15.29 21.45 11.25
CA LEU A 400 15.09 20.02 11.06
C LEU A 400 13.63 19.75 10.65
N ALA A 401 13.29 20.07 9.40
CA ALA A 401 11.90 20.22 8.99
C ALA A 401 11.46 19.10 8.04
N PHE A 402 10.20 18.69 8.22
CA PHE A 402 9.53 17.68 7.41
C PHE A 402 8.38 18.31 6.63
N SER A 403 8.13 17.80 5.44
CA SER A 403 7.03 18.24 4.59
C SER A 403 5.80 17.36 4.82
N GLU A 404 4.68 17.94 5.26
CA GLU A 404 3.41 17.23 5.37
C GLU A 404 2.47 17.67 4.25
N VAL A 405 1.97 16.72 3.46
CA VAL A 405 0.83 16.96 2.57
C VAL A 405 -0.43 16.69 3.36
N GLU A 406 -1.13 17.75 3.73
CA GLU A 406 -2.31 17.71 4.57
C GLU A 406 -3.56 18.22 3.84
N ARG A 407 -4.73 17.92 4.41
CA ARG A 407 -5.99 18.49 3.95
C ARG A 407 -6.10 19.95 4.42
N ILE A 408 -6.43 20.84 3.48
CA ILE A 408 -6.97 22.16 3.75
C ILE A 408 -8.34 22.28 3.06
N ASN A 409 -9.41 22.44 3.84
CA ASN A 409 -10.78 22.44 3.32
C ASN A 409 -11.03 21.22 2.41
N LYS A 410 -11.28 21.45 1.11
CA LYS A 410 -11.53 20.41 0.08
C LYS A 410 -10.33 20.18 -0.86
N ASN A 411 -9.14 20.62 -0.46
CA ASN A 411 -7.92 20.50 -1.26
C ASN A 411 -6.74 20.06 -0.37
N ILE A 412 -5.57 19.90 -0.97
CA ILE A 412 -4.33 19.62 -0.27
C ILE A 412 -3.49 20.89 -0.12
N LYS A 413 -2.70 20.94 0.96
CA LYS A 413 -1.62 21.89 1.16
C LYS A 413 -0.37 21.12 1.58
N THR A 414 0.78 21.60 1.16
CA THR A 414 2.05 21.17 1.74
C THR A 414 2.43 22.17 2.84
N SER A 415 2.54 21.69 4.08
CA SER A 415 3.06 22.44 5.22
C SER A 415 4.42 21.90 5.63
N ILE A 416 5.16 22.73 6.36
CA ILE A 416 6.45 22.37 6.94
C ILE A 416 6.23 22.21 8.44
N VAL A 417 6.74 21.11 8.98
CA VAL A 417 6.64 20.76 10.40
C VAL A 417 8.04 20.53 10.93
N ASP A 418 8.42 21.33 11.92
CA ASP A 418 9.72 21.21 12.57
C ASP A 418 9.73 20.02 13.51
N ALA A 419 10.78 19.22 13.44
CA ALA A 419 11.04 18.17 14.40
C ALA A 419 11.45 18.75 15.75
N ILE A 420 11.15 18.00 16.81
CA ILE A 420 11.60 18.33 18.16
C ILE A 420 12.99 17.75 18.38
N GLU A 421 13.92 18.58 18.85
CA GLU A 421 15.19 18.10 19.37
C GLU A 421 14.95 17.27 20.63
N LEU A 422 15.37 16.01 20.58
CA LEU A 422 15.25 15.08 21.70
C LEU A 422 16.53 15.12 22.55
N PRO A 423 16.43 14.79 23.85
CA PRO A 423 17.62 14.60 24.68
C PRO A 423 18.57 13.59 24.03
N LYS A 424 19.89 13.80 24.18
CA LYS A 424 20.94 12.95 23.57
C LYS A 424 20.79 11.45 23.88
N ASP A 425 20.19 11.12 25.02
CA ASP A 425 19.92 9.74 25.44
C ASP A 425 18.82 9.04 24.62
N HIS A 426 18.00 9.81 23.90
CA HIS A 426 16.89 9.32 23.07
C HIS A 426 17.08 9.64 21.58
N SER A 427 18.19 10.29 21.22
CA SER A 427 18.39 10.79 19.87
C SER A 427 18.70 9.65 18.90
N ASP A 428 19.52 8.67 19.25
CA ASP A 428 19.99 7.65 18.30
C ASP A 428 18.95 6.55 18.01
N LEU A 429 18.37 6.56 16.80
CA LEU A 429 17.38 5.56 16.36
C LEU A 429 17.95 4.13 16.37
N SER A 430 19.26 3.97 16.13
CA SER A 430 19.89 2.64 16.09
C SER A 430 19.89 1.96 17.47
N LYS A 431 19.94 2.75 18.54
CA LYS A 431 19.98 2.28 19.94
C LYS A 431 18.63 2.34 20.65
N LEU A 432 17.57 2.76 19.96
CA LEU A 432 16.23 2.92 20.56
C LEU A 432 15.72 1.60 21.17
N THR A 433 16.03 0.47 20.54
CA THR A 433 15.65 -0.88 21.01
C THR A 433 16.47 -1.35 22.21
N GLU A 434 17.69 -0.82 22.38
CA GLU A 434 18.60 -1.11 23.50
C GLU A 434 18.23 -0.35 24.77
N LEU A 435 17.44 0.72 24.66
CA LEU A 435 16.96 1.46 25.82
C LEU A 435 16.11 0.59 26.75
N SER A 436 16.32 0.78 28.07
CA SER A 436 15.52 0.12 29.09
C SER A 436 14.03 0.38 28.90
N LEU A 437 13.19 -0.59 29.27
CA LEU A 437 11.73 -0.46 29.16
C LEU A 437 11.22 0.82 29.84
N ARG A 438 11.78 1.15 31.02
CA ARG A 438 11.45 2.38 31.77
C ARG A 438 11.73 3.63 30.94
N ARG A 439 12.88 3.73 30.27
CA ARG A 439 13.22 4.88 29.41
C ARG A 439 12.28 5.01 28.22
N ARG A 440 11.96 3.89 27.56
CA ARG A 440 10.99 3.87 26.45
C ARG A 440 9.58 4.27 26.89
N GLN A 441 9.16 3.82 28.07
CA GLN A 441 7.89 4.22 28.67
C GLN A 441 7.86 5.71 29.03
N MET A 442 8.94 6.26 29.61
CA MET A 442 9.03 7.69 29.91
C MET A 442 8.89 8.52 28.63
N LEU A 443 9.62 8.17 27.56
CA LEU A 443 9.50 8.85 26.26
C LEU A 443 8.06 8.85 25.73
N LEU A 444 7.36 7.71 25.79
CA LEU A 444 5.96 7.61 25.37
C LEU A 444 5.03 8.48 26.22
N LEU A 445 5.20 8.46 27.55
CA LEU A 445 4.35 9.20 28.47
C LEU A 445 4.59 10.72 28.41
N GLU A 446 5.84 11.15 28.23
CA GLU A 446 6.19 12.55 27.98
C GLU A 446 5.60 13.03 26.65
N THR A 447 5.68 12.19 25.60
CA THR A 447 5.04 12.45 24.29
C THR A 447 3.53 12.67 24.43
N LEU A 448 2.87 11.83 25.24
CA LEU A 448 1.44 11.94 25.52
C LEU A 448 1.10 12.96 26.62
N LYS A 449 2.10 13.60 27.24
CA LYS A 449 1.94 14.52 28.39
C LYS A 449 1.12 13.94 29.54
N VAL A 450 1.30 12.65 29.81
CA VAL A 450 0.61 11.92 30.89
C VAL A 450 1.61 11.53 31.98
N LYS A 451 1.30 11.87 33.24
CA LYS A 451 2.14 11.45 34.38
C LYS A 451 1.95 9.96 34.66
N GLN A 452 3.05 9.26 34.93
CA GLN A 452 3.03 7.83 35.26
C GLN A 452 2.11 7.50 36.44
N THR A 453 2.07 8.38 37.46
CA THR A 453 1.22 8.22 38.66
C THR A 453 -0.28 8.13 38.35
N ILE A 454 -0.74 8.71 37.23
CA ILE A 454 -2.15 8.61 36.79
C ILE A 454 -2.48 7.19 36.31
N LEU A 455 -1.48 6.49 35.74
CA LEU A 455 -1.65 5.18 35.13
C LEU A 455 -1.30 4.01 36.07
N GLU A 456 -0.71 4.28 37.23
CA GLU A 456 -0.41 3.26 38.25
C GLU A 456 -1.63 2.41 38.65
N PRO A 457 -2.82 2.99 38.94
CA PRO A 457 -4.00 2.21 39.32
C PRO A 457 -4.69 1.52 38.13
N ILE A 458 -4.27 1.80 36.90
CA ILE A 458 -4.93 1.32 35.68
C ILE A 458 -4.37 -0.05 35.27
N PRO A 459 -5.20 -1.04 34.91
CA PRO A 459 -4.73 -2.33 34.39
C PRO A 459 -3.80 -2.16 33.18
N ALA A 460 -2.77 -3.01 33.07
CA ALA A 460 -1.72 -2.88 32.05
C ALA A 460 -2.26 -2.74 30.62
N ALA A 461 -3.27 -3.53 30.26
CA ALA A 461 -3.91 -3.49 28.93
C ALA A 461 -4.62 -2.17 28.62
N LEU A 462 -5.06 -1.42 29.64
CA LEU A 462 -5.78 -0.16 29.50
C LEU A 462 -4.89 1.08 29.64
N LYS A 463 -3.63 0.93 30.08
CA LYS A 463 -2.74 2.08 30.32
C LYS A 463 -2.56 2.95 29.08
N LEU A 464 -2.28 2.35 27.92
CA LEU A 464 -2.08 3.11 26.68
C LEU A 464 -3.40 3.75 26.16
N PRO A 465 -4.53 3.02 26.04
CA PRO A 465 -5.81 3.63 25.67
C PRO A 465 -6.21 4.80 26.58
N ILE A 466 -6.02 4.68 27.90
CA ILE A 466 -6.29 5.74 28.85
C ILE A 466 -5.32 6.92 28.67
N ALA A 467 -4.02 6.67 28.49
CA ALA A 467 -3.04 7.73 28.24
C ALA A 467 -3.37 8.53 26.96
N VAL A 468 -3.76 7.84 25.88
CA VAL A 468 -4.20 8.48 24.63
C VAL A 468 -5.48 9.29 24.85
N SER A 469 -6.43 8.76 25.62
CA SER A 469 -7.66 9.49 25.96
C SER A 469 -7.37 10.76 26.77
N CYS A 470 -6.46 10.68 27.75
CA CYS A 470 -5.99 11.86 28.48
C CYS A 470 -5.35 12.89 27.55
N TYR A 471 -4.50 12.45 26.62
CA TYR A 471 -3.88 13.35 25.64
C TYR A 471 -4.94 14.04 24.78
N TRP A 472 -5.94 13.30 24.27
CA TRP A 472 -7.05 13.88 23.50
C TRP A 472 -7.81 14.93 24.31
N LEU A 473 -8.24 14.61 25.54
CA LEU A 473 -9.00 15.53 26.39
C LEU A 473 -8.25 16.83 26.72
N GLN A 474 -6.91 16.80 26.75
CA GLN A 474 -6.08 17.98 27.00
C GLN A 474 -5.88 18.85 25.74
N HIS A 475 -6.06 18.31 24.54
CA HIS A 475 -5.73 18.98 23.27
C HIS A 475 -6.93 19.18 22.34
N THR A 476 -8.14 18.75 22.73
CA THR A 476 -9.35 18.99 21.94
C THR A 476 -9.76 20.45 21.95
N GLU A 477 -9.93 21.04 20.76
CA GLU A 477 -10.48 22.41 20.60
C GLU A 477 -11.94 22.51 21.06
N SER A 478 -12.70 21.41 20.95
CA SER A 478 -14.08 21.32 21.40
C SER A 478 -14.17 20.72 22.81
N LYS A 479 -15.12 21.22 23.63
CA LYS A 479 -15.37 20.64 24.96
C LYS A 479 -15.88 19.20 24.79
N ALA A 480 -15.04 18.24 25.19
CA ALA A 480 -15.46 16.86 25.34
C ALA A 480 -16.64 16.77 26.33
N LYS A 481 -17.67 16.01 25.97
CA LYS A 481 -18.85 15.77 26.79
C LYS A 481 -18.74 14.43 27.49
N LEU A 482 -19.50 14.25 28.57
CA LEU A 482 -19.52 13.00 29.34
C LEU A 482 -19.76 11.77 28.46
N HIS A 483 -20.67 11.86 27.49
CA HIS A 483 -20.96 10.74 26.59
C HIS A 483 -19.77 10.36 25.70
N HIS A 484 -18.88 11.29 25.31
CA HIS A 484 -17.67 10.92 24.56
C HIS A 484 -16.77 10.02 25.41
N LEU A 485 -16.58 10.37 26.68
CA LEU A 485 -15.79 9.55 27.61
C LEU A 485 -16.47 8.21 27.89
N GLN A 486 -17.79 8.20 28.11
CA GLN A 486 -18.56 6.97 28.31
C GLN A 486 -18.45 6.04 27.09
N SER A 487 -18.54 6.56 25.86
CA SER A 487 -18.38 5.77 24.64
C SER A 487 -16.98 5.18 24.51
N LEU A 488 -15.92 5.96 24.80
CA LEU A 488 -14.54 5.45 24.79
C LEU A 488 -14.34 4.33 25.81
N LEU A 489 -14.81 4.53 27.04
CA LEU A 489 -14.71 3.52 28.09
C LEU A 489 -15.50 2.26 27.76
N LEU A 490 -16.72 2.41 27.22
CA LEU A 490 -17.53 1.29 26.76
C LEU A 490 -16.78 0.50 25.68
N ALA A 491 -16.23 1.17 24.67
CA ALA A 491 -15.47 0.53 23.60
C ALA A 491 -14.24 -0.23 24.12
N MET A 492 -13.53 0.33 25.12
CA MET A 492 -12.40 -0.35 25.76
C MET A 492 -12.80 -1.61 26.56
N LEU A 493 -14.03 -1.67 27.06
CA LEU A 493 -14.53 -2.78 27.88
C LEU A 493 -15.25 -3.86 27.06
N VAL A 494 -15.93 -3.49 25.98
CA VAL A 494 -16.77 -4.40 25.18
C VAL A 494 -15.96 -5.55 24.59
N GLY A 495 -14.81 -5.29 23.98
CA GLY A 495 -13.96 -6.34 23.39
C GLY A 495 -13.52 -7.41 24.42
N PRO A 496 -12.90 -7.00 25.54
CA PRO A 496 -12.58 -7.92 26.64
C PRO A 496 -13.80 -8.67 27.18
N LEU A 497 -14.94 -8.00 27.37
CA LEU A 497 -16.17 -8.64 27.85
C LEU A 497 -16.68 -9.72 26.89
N ILE A 498 -16.73 -9.44 25.59
CA ILE A 498 -17.11 -10.42 24.56
C ILE A 498 -16.15 -11.62 24.58
N THR A 499 -14.85 -11.36 24.73
CA THR A 499 -13.84 -12.43 24.80
C THR A 499 -14.06 -13.32 26.02
N ILE A 500 -14.31 -12.73 27.20
CA ILE A 500 -14.59 -13.47 28.44
C ILE A 500 -15.85 -14.33 28.29
N ILE A 501 -16.91 -13.77 27.69
CA ILE A 501 -18.18 -14.49 27.47
C ILE A 501 -17.98 -15.67 26.51
N ASN A 502 -17.23 -15.47 25.42
CA ASN A 502 -17.06 -16.47 24.37
C ASN A 502 -15.92 -17.46 24.63
N SER A 503 -15.06 -17.22 25.62
CA SER A 503 -13.91 -18.07 25.99
C SER A 503 -13.79 -18.24 27.51
N PRO A 504 -14.75 -18.92 28.17
CA PRO A 504 -14.81 -19.00 29.64
C PRO A 504 -13.67 -19.81 30.30
N GLY A 505 -12.68 -20.29 29.55
CA GLY A 505 -11.64 -21.21 30.04
C GLY A 505 -10.17 -20.75 29.90
N ASN A 506 -9.88 -19.60 29.26
CA ASN A 506 -8.50 -19.10 29.12
C ASN A 506 -8.38 -17.70 29.73
N VAL A 507 -8.32 -17.64 31.06
CA VAL A 507 -7.93 -16.42 31.78
C VAL A 507 -6.43 -16.53 32.08
N ASP A 508 -5.60 -16.18 31.09
CA ASP A 508 -4.22 -15.75 31.34
C ASP A 508 -4.10 -14.28 30.92
N PRO A 509 -3.79 -13.34 31.83
CA PRO A 509 -3.55 -11.96 31.48
C PRO A 509 -2.06 -11.78 31.17
N VAL A 510 -1.63 -12.22 29.99
CA VAL A 510 -0.37 -11.76 29.41
C VAL A 510 -0.66 -11.29 27.99
N PRO A 511 -0.41 -10.01 27.64
CA PRO A 511 -0.37 -9.63 26.25
C PRO A 511 0.81 -10.39 25.66
N GLY A 512 0.52 -11.41 24.84
CA GLY A 512 1.54 -12.10 24.08
C GLY A 512 2.37 -11.06 23.35
N GLN A 513 3.61 -10.88 23.83
CA GLN A 513 4.68 -10.50 22.94
C GLN A 513 4.55 -11.46 21.76
N ALA A 514 4.42 -10.92 20.55
CA ALA A 514 4.66 -11.71 19.36
C ALA A 514 5.97 -12.45 19.61
N GLN A 515 5.89 -13.76 19.84
CA GLN A 515 7.07 -14.58 19.92
C GLN A 515 7.73 -14.41 18.57
N CYS A 516 8.81 -13.63 18.55
CA CYS A 516 9.78 -13.66 17.48
C CYS A 516 10.07 -15.14 17.25
N LEU A 517 9.76 -15.61 16.03
CA LEU A 517 10.31 -16.85 15.52
C LEU A 517 11.80 -16.84 15.86
N ALA A 518 12.17 -17.65 16.85
CA ALA A 518 13.56 -17.94 17.12
C ALA A 518 14.10 -18.62 15.87
N ALA A 519 15.22 -18.12 15.36
CA ALA A 519 15.95 -18.76 14.28
C ALA A 519 16.20 -20.22 14.65
N ARG A 520 15.83 -21.12 13.73
CA ARG A 520 16.48 -22.41 13.58
C ARG A 520 17.08 -22.47 12.19
#